data_AF-A0A962BD80-F1
#
_entry.id   AF-A0A962BD80-F1
#
_cell.length_a   1.000
_cell.length_b   1.000
_cell.length_c   1.000
_cell.angle_alpha   90.00
_cell.angle_beta   90.00
_cell.angle_gamma   90.00
#
_symmetry.space_group_name_H-M   'P 1'
#
loop_
_entity.id
_entity.type
_entity.pdbx_description
1 polymer ?
#
loop_
_entity_poly.entity_id
_entity_poly.type
_entity_poly.pdbx_seq_one_letter_code
_entity_poly.pdbx_strand_id
1 'polypeptide(L)'
;MPALQDIVTDRPAVPAGERAGDRGWFLLDSRWEDDVWILAPGNALEERQPVRLRWDFDLRDGRRFTDERYATLRETSRQLVALIRSRSLSTGLPLRPSTVAQYFHTLRCLLQWMDGEGF
;
A
#
# COMPACT_ATOMS: atom_id res chain seq x y z
N MET A 1 8.09 49.87 15.05
CA MET A 1 8.28 49.73 13.58
C MET A 1 9.75 49.42 13.36
N PRO A 2 10.08 48.16 13.05
CA PRO A 2 9.87 47.61 11.71
C PRO A 2 9.14 46.26 11.68
N ALA A 3 8.62 45.94 10.49
CA ALA A 3 7.85 44.76 10.14
C ALA A 3 8.75 43.50 10.04
N LEU A 4 8.37 42.44 10.75
CA LEU A 4 8.91 41.10 10.52
C LEU A 4 7.93 40.35 9.61
N GLN A 5 8.53 39.74 8.60
CA GLN A 5 7.90 39.28 7.38
C GLN A 5 7.05 38.03 7.61
N ASP A 6 5.98 37.96 6.83
CA ASP A 6 5.10 36.81 6.58
C ASP A 6 5.87 35.47 6.65
N ILE A 7 5.60 34.69 7.69
CA ILE A 7 5.93 33.26 7.73
C ILE A 7 4.88 32.59 6.85
N VAL A 8 5.11 32.66 5.53
CA VAL A 8 4.42 31.78 4.58
C VAL A 8 4.78 30.35 4.96
N THR A 9 3.75 29.62 5.35
CA THR A 9 3.75 28.19 5.61
C THR A 9 4.30 27.45 4.39
N ASP A 10 5.59 27.11 4.39
CA ASP A 10 6.13 26.08 3.50
C ASP A 10 5.83 24.72 4.15
N ARG A 11 4.58 24.29 4.01
CA ARG A 11 4.22 22.89 4.19
C ARG A 11 4.84 22.20 2.98
N PRO A 12 5.83 21.30 3.13
CA PRO A 12 6.47 20.69 1.98
C PRO A 12 5.38 19.96 1.20
N ALA A 13 5.11 20.45 -0.01
CA ALA A 13 4.27 19.77 -0.97
C ALA A 13 5.02 18.50 -1.37
N VAL A 14 4.72 17.39 -0.69
CA VAL A 14 5.25 16.06 -1.04
C VAL A 14 4.96 15.82 -2.52
N PRO A 15 5.98 15.80 -3.40
CA PRO A 15 5.77 15.69 -4.81
C PRO A 15 5.15 14.32 -5.10
N ALA A 16 4.00 14.32 -5.77
CA ALA A 16 3.31 13.10 -6.18
C ALA A 16 4.14 12.24 -7.15
N GLY A 17 5.28 12.74 -7.64
CA GLY A 17 6.20 12.07 -8.58
C GLY A 17 7.30 11.21 -7.95
N GLU A 18 7.68 11.40 -6.67
CA GLU A 18 8.64 10.49 -5.98
C GLU A 18 8.01 9.16 -5.56
N ARG A 19 6.69 9.03 -5.75
CA ARG A 19 5.90 7.94 -5.23
C ARG A 19 6.17 6.60 -5.92
N ALA A 20 6.62 6.53 -7.18
CA ALA A 20 6.74 5.24 -7.88
C ALA A 20 8.16 4.63 -7.86
N GLY A 21 9.21 5.45 -7.82
CA GLY A 21 10.60 4.99 -7.97
C GLY A 21 11.21 4.34 -6.72
N ASP A 22 10.80 4.78 -5.53
CA ASP A 22 11.39 4.37 -4.25
C ASP A 22 10.52 3.33 -3.50
N ARG A 23 9.72 2.55 -4.24
CA ARG A 23 8.86 1.48 -3.68
C ARG A 23 9.42 0.08 -3.90
N GLY A 24 10.50 -0.05 -4.66
CA GLY A 24 11.14 -1.34 -4.93
C GLY A 24 11.82 -1.96 -3.71
N TRP A 25 12.16 -1.17 -2.68
CA TRP A 25 12.93 -1.67 -1.54
C TRP A 25 12.20 -2.75 -0.72
N PHE A 26 10.86 -2.79 -0.73
CA PHE A 26 10.07 -3.75 0.03
C PHE A 26 9.49 -4.88 -0.83
N LEU A 27 9.65 -4.86 -2.14
CA LEU A 27 9.24 -5.92 -3.05
C LEU A 27 10.45 -6.79 -3.39
N LEU A 28 10.34 -8.09 -3.15
CA LEU A 28 11.38 -9.07 -3.42
C LEU A 28 10.96 -9.89 -4.64
N ASP A 29 11.67 -9.82 -5.76
CA ASP A 29 11.37 -10.65 -6.96
C ASP A 29 9.93 -10.47 -7.51
N SER A 30 9.34 -9.29 -7.28
CA SER A 30 8.02 -8.89 -7.80
C SER A 30 8.00 -7.40 -8.10
N ARG A 31 7.19 -6.98 -9.07
CA ARG A 31 7.03 -5.59 -9.49
C ARG A 31 5.74 -4.99 -8.93
N TRP A 32 5.68 -3.66 -8.90
CA TRP A 32 4.50 -2.91 -8.48
C TRP A 32 3.22 -3.33 -9.22
N GLU A 33 3.35 -3.57 -10.52
CA GLU A 33 2.23 -3.88 -11.42
C GLU A 33 1.77 -5.32 -11.29
N ASP A 34 2.61 -6.21 -10.76
CA ASP A 34 2.34 -7.64 -10.68
C ASP A 34 1.10 -7.92 -9.82
N ASP A 35 0.36 -8.96 -10.20
CA ASP A 35 -0.78 -9.43 -9.44
C ASP A 35 -0.38 -10.12 -8.13
N VAL A 36 0.89 -10.52 -8.02
CA VAL A 36 1.45 -11.11 -6.81
C VAL A 36 2.61 -10.27 -6.33
N TRP A 37 2.47 -9.65 -5.17
CA TRP A 37 3.57 -8.99 -4.48
C TRP A 37 4.21 -9.96 -3.51
N ILE A 38 5.52 -10.00 -3.51
CA ILE A 38 6.32 -10.74 -2.55
C ILE A 38 7.03 -9.70 -1.70
N LEU A 39 6.69 -9.62 -0.43
CA LEU A 39 7.26 -8.63 0.48
C LEU A 39 8.61 -9.11 0.99
N ALA A 40 9.60 -8.21 0.93
CA ALA A 40 10.91 -8.42 1.54
C ALA A 40 10.76 -8.53 3.07
N PRO A 41 11.41 -9.52 3.70
CA PRO A 41 11.34 -9.73 5.14
C PRO A 41 11.89 -8.51 5.90
N GLY A 42 11.26 -8.16 7.02
CA GLY A 42 11.66 -7.00 7.82
C GLY A 42 12.99 -7.18 8.55
N ASN A 43 13.28 -8.40 9.01
CA ASN A 43 14.52 -8.76 9.68
C ASN A 43 14.74 -10.28 9.58
N ALA A 44 15.98 -10.72 9.33
CA ALA A 44 16.34 -12.14 9.18
C ALA A 44 16.03 -12.99 10.42
N LEU A 45 15.88 -12.35 11.59
CA LEU A 45 15.57 -13.00 12.86
C LEU A 45 14.08 -13.24 13.10
N GLU A 46 13.19 -12.42 12.51
CA GLU A 46 11.76 -12.42 12.86
C GLU A 46 10.87 -13.09 11.79
N GLU A 47 11.26 -13.05 10.51
CA GLU A 47 10.41 -13.53 9.42
C GLU A 47 11.23 -14.35 8.42
N ARG A 48 11.20 -15.68 8.62
CA ARG A 48 11.93 -16.65 7.80
C ARG A 48 11.31 -16.89 6.42
N GLN A 49 10.07 -16.46 6.18
CA GLN A 49 9.35 -16.70 4.93
C GLN A 49 8.88 -15.40 4.30
N PRO A 50 9.06 -15.22 2.98
CA PRO A 50 8.55 -14.06 2.27
C PRO A 50 7.02 -14.08 2.30
N VAL A 51 6.42 -12.94 2.63
CA VAL A 51 4.96 -12.78 2.65
C VAL A 51 4.49 -12.48 1.24
N ARG A 52 3.49 -13.23 0.76
CA ARG A 52 2.92 -13.07 -0.58
C ARG A 52 1.53 -12.44 -0.49
N LEU A 53 1.33 -11.32 -1.15
CA LEU A 53 0.05 -10.66 -1.32
C LEU A 53 -0.46 -10.91 -2.74
N ARG A 54 -1.68 -11.41 -2.86
CA ARG A 54 -2.31 -11.75 -4.14
C ARG A 54 -3.44 -10.78 -4.42
N TRP A 55 -3.25 -9.93 -5.43
CA TRP A 55 -4.23 -8.97 -5.93
C TRP A 55 -5.25 -9.62 -6.89
N ASP A 56 -5.00 -10.83 -7.37
CA ASP A 56 -5.85 -11.60 -8.29
C ASP A 56 -7.06 -12.29 -7.63
N PHE A 57 -7.61 -11.71 -6.56
CA PHE A 57 -8.75 -12.30 -5.86
C PHE A 57 -10.07 -12.00 -6.56
N ASP A 58 -11.01 -12.94 -6.41
CA ASP A 58 -12.37 -12.81 -6.92
C ASP A 58 -13.21 -11.90 -6.00
N LEU A 59 -14.02 -11.06 -6.64
CA LEU A 59 -15.04 -10.23 -6.02
C LEU A 59 -16.38 -10.98 -5.98
N ARG A 60 -17.37 -10.42 -5.28
CA ARG A 60 -18.65 -11.12 -5.07
C ARG A 60 -19.51 -11.14 -6.31
N ASP A 61 -19.35 -10.17 -7.20
CA ASP A 61 -19.99 -10.16 -8.52
C ASP A 61 -19.41 -11.20 -9.51
N GLY A 62 -18.36 -11.94 -9.12
CA GLY A 62 -17.69 -12.95 -9.94
C GLY A 62 -16.58 -12.39 -10.84
N ARG A 63 -16.30 -11.09 -10.78
CA ARG A 63 -15.16 -10.46 -11.45
C ARG A 63 -13.89 -10.55 -10.64
N ARG A 64 -12.77 -10.23 -11.27
CA ARG A 64 -11.48 -10.18 -10.61
C ARG A 64 -11.15 -8.75 -10.24
N PHE A 65 -10.51 -8.57 -9.09
CA PHE A 65 -10.02 -7.25 -8.71
C PHE A 65 -8.91 -6.73 -9.64
N THR A 66 -8.38 -7.58 -10.51
CA THR A 66 -7.43 -7.22 -11.56
C THR A 66 -8.07 -6.67 -12.84
N ASP A 67 -9.40 -6.71 -12.94
CA ASP A 67 -10.13 -6.19 -14.09
C ASP A 67 -9.98 -4.66 -14.21
N GLU A 68 -10.00 -4.16 -15.44
CA GLU A 68 -9.78 -2.73 -15.73
C GLU A 68 -10.76 -1.80 -15.01
N ARG A 69 -12.00 -2.26 -14.77
CA ARG A 69 -13.01 -1.52 -14.00
C ARG A 69 -12.52 -1.13 -12.61
N TYR A 70 -11.70 -1.97 -11.98
CA TYR A 70 -11.15 -1.75 -10.65
C TYR A 70 -9.74 -1.16 -10.69
N ALA A 71 -9.19 -0.79 -11.85
CA ALA A 71 -7.80 -0.34 -11.98
C ALA A 71 -7.46 0.83 -11.03
N THR A 72 -8.34 1.84 -10.95
CA THR A 72 -8.15 3.00 -10.05
C THR A 72 -8.19 2.59 -8.57
N LEU A 73 -9.12 1.71 -8.21
CA LEU A 73 -9.28 1.23 -6.83
C LEU A 73 -8.13 0.31 -6.43
N ARG A 74 -7.67 -0.54 -7.35
CA ARG A 74 -6.49 -1.40 -7.20
C ARG A 74 -5.24 -0.57 -7.00
N GLU A 75 -5.02 0.46 -7.82
CA GLU A 75 -3.86 1.35 -7.66
C GLU A 75 -3.91 2.09 -6.33
N THR A 76 -5.07 2.61 -5.92
CA THR A 76 -5.25 3.27 -4.62
C THR A 76 -4.98 2.30 -3.46
N SER A 77 -5.47 1.07 -3.57
CA SER A 77 -5.26 0.00 -2.58
C SER A 77 -3.78 -0.39 -2.48
N ARG A 78 -3.10 -0.55 -3.62
CA ARG A 78 -1.66 -0.79 -3.70
C ARG A 78 -0.88 0.32 -3.02
N GLN A 79 -1.25 1.59 -3.27
CA GLN A 79 -0.66 2.75 -2.61
C GLN A 79 -0.87 2.73 -1.09
N LEU A 80 -2.06 2.38 -0.61
CA LEU A 80 -2.35 2.26 0.82
C LEU A 80 -1.47 1.18 1.47
N VAL A 81 -1.37 -0.01 0.88
CA VAL A 81 -0.52 -1.10 1.40
C VAL A 81 0.95 -0.69 1.42
N ALA A 82 1.42 0.00 0.39
CA ALA A 82 2.78 0.54 0.34
C ALA A 82 3.03 1.60 1.43
N LEU A 83 2.06 2.47 1.70
CA LEU A 83 2.13 3.45 2.79
C LEU A 83 2.18 2.77 4.16
N ILE A 84 1.38 1.73 4.38
CA ILE A 84 1.39 0.95 5.62
C ILE A 84 2.77 0.28 5.80
N ARG A 85 3.37 -0.24 4.73
CA ARG A 85 4.70 -0.85 4.79
C ARG A 85 5.80 0.17 5.05
N SER A 86 5.72 1.36 4.44
CA SER A 86 6.76 2.38 4.54
C SER A 86 6.72 3.18 5.84
N ARG A 87 5.55 3.34 6.46
CA ARG A 87 5.40 4.17 7.65
C ARG A 87 4.37 3.61 8.60
N SER A 88 4.83 3.16 9.77
CA SER A 88 3.93 3.04 10.92
C SER A 88 3.41 4.42 11.30
N LEU A 89 2.09 4.59 11.27
CA LEU A 89 1.41 5.81 11.72
C LEU A 89 1.67 6.12 13.20
N SER A 90 2.11 5.13 13.99
CA SER A 90 2.36 5.25 15.42
C SER A 90 3.84 5.21 15.82
N THR A 91 4.70 4.51 15.07
CA THR A 91 6.11 4.29 15.46
C THR A 91 7.14 4.80 14.46
N GLY A 92 6.73 5.27 13.28
CA GLY A 92 7.64 5.77 12.23
C GLY A 92 8.56 4.71 11.59
N LEU A 93 8.59 3.48 12.13
CA LEU A 93 9.33 2.35 11.58
C LEU A 93 8.49 1.59 10.55
N PRO A 94 9.13 0.92 9.57
CA PRO A 94 8.43 0.12 8.59
C PRO A 94 7.75 -1.08 9.25
N LEU A 95 6.47 -1.31 8.94
CA LEU A 95 5.69 -2.40 9.54
C LEU A 95 6.22 -3.77 9.11
N ARG A 96 6.09 -4.75 10.00
CA ARG A 96 6.38 -6.15 9.69
C ARG A 96 5.52 -6.63 8.52
N PRO A 97 6.09 -7.30 7.51
CA PRO A 97 5.36 -7.95 6.42
C PRO A 97 4.14 -8.76 6.85
N SER A 98 4.22 -9.49 7.97
CA SER A 98 3.07 -10.21 8.55
C SER A 98 1.90 -9.29 8.93
N THR A 99 2.19 -8.15 9.56
CA THR A 99 1.16 -7.14 9.87
C THR A 99 0.58 -6.53 8.59
N VAL A 100 1.43 -6.26 7.59
CA VAL A 100 0.96 -5.78 6.27
C VAL A 100 0.04 -6.80 5.60
N ALA A 101 0.33 -8.09 5.72
CA ALA A 101 -0.54 -9.17 5.23
C ALA A 101 -1.91 -9.14 5.93
N GLN A 102 -1.92 -8.91 7.24
CA GLN A 102 -3.17 -8.81 8.00
C GLN A 102 -4.00 -7.61 7.55
N TYR A 103 -3.39 -6.44 7.37
CA TYR A 103 -4.07 -5.26 6.83
C TYR A 103 -4.59 -5.51 5.42
N PHE A 104 -3.80 -6.15 4.57
CA PHE A 104 -4.21 -6.55 3.22
C PHE A 104 -5.42 -7.49 3.26
N HIS A 105 -5.42 -8.47 4.17
CA HIS A 105 -6.55 -9.38 4.33
C HIS A 105 -7.82 -8.63 4.77
N THR A 106 -7.72 -7.71 5.73
CA THR A 106 -8.83 -6.85 6.15
C THR A 106 -9.34 -5.99 4.99
N LEU A 107 -8.44 -5.38 4.22
CA LEU A 107 -8.79 -4.59 3.04
C LEU A 107 -9.51 -5.45 1.99
N ARG A 108 -9.03 -6.66 1.72
CA ARG A 108 -9.67 -7.61 0.80
C ARG A 108 -11.09 -7.95 1.25
N CYS A 109 -11.29 -8.27 2.53
CA CYS A 109 -12.61 -8.55 3.07
C CYS A 109 -13.55 -7.34 2.96
N LEU A 110 -13.03 -6.13 3.20
CA LEU A 110 -13.79 -4.90 3.03
C LEU A 110 -14.20 -4.67 1.56
N LEU A 111 -13.26 -4.85 0.62
CA LEU A 111 -13.52 -4.71 -0.82
C LEU A 111 -14.56 -5.72 -1.30
N GLN A 112 -14.46 -6.98 -0.87
CA GLN A 112 -15.45 -8.01 -1.19
C GLN A 112 -16.83 -7.70 -0.58
N TRP A 113 -16.87 -7.09 0.61
CA TRP A 113 -18.12 -6.65 1.21
C TRP A 113 -18.74 -5.47 0.47
N MET A 114 -17.94 -4.44 0.15
CA MET A 114 -18.39 -3.26 -0.60
C MET A 114 -18.95 -3.63 -1.98
N ASP A 115 -18.28 -4.54 -2.69
CA ASP A 115 -18.75 -5.07 -3.97
C ASP A 115 -20.09 -5.81 -3.84
N GLY A 116 -20.25 -6.61 -2.77
CA GLY A 116 -21.51 -7.29 -2.46
C GLY A 116 -22.67 -6.35 -2.13
N GLU A 117 -22.38 -5.16 -1.58
CA GLU A 117 -23.36 -4.12 -1.30
C GLU A 117 -23.59 -3.17 -2.49
N GLY A 118 -22.80 -3.29 -3.57
CA GLY A 118 -22.94 -2.51 -4.80
C GLY A 118 -22.29 -1.12 -4.79
N PHE A 119 -21.23 -0.92 -3.99
CA PHE A 119 -20.44 0.31 -3.95
C PHE A 119 -19.35 0.39 -5.02
#